data_AF-A0AAD7YKS1-F1
#
_entry.id   AF-A0AAD7YKS1-F1
#
_cell.length_a   1.000
_cell.length_b   1.000
_cell.length_c   1.000
_cell.angle_alpha   90.00
_cell.angle_beta   90.00
_cell.angle_gamma   90.00
#
_symmetry.space_group_name_H-M   'P 1'
#
loop_
_entity.id
_entity.type
_entity.pdbx_description
1 polymer ?
#
loop_
_entity_poly.entity_id
_entity_poly.type
_entity_poly.pdbx_seq_one_letter_code
_entity_poly.pdbx_strand_id
1 'polypeptide(L)'
;MATCLTHIEAVLNSRPLTPLSSDPNDFSALTPFHFLIGRPFSSVPHPQLAETNITRLDRWKRIQLIRQHFWGRFHNEYTSLLQAKSKWYLSRRRRSHASG
;
A
#
# COMPACT_ATOMS: atom_id res chain seq x y z
N MET A 1 -22.39 7.66 -0.74
CA MET A 1 -22.52 6.18 -0.80
C MET A 1 -21.17 5.59 -1.19
N ALA A 2 -20.45 4.94 -0.27
CA ALA A 2 -19.18 4.27 -0.59
C ALA A 2 -19.44 2.76 -0.84
N THR A 3 -18.86 2.21 -1.89
CA THR A 3 -18.97 0.79 -2.26
C THR A 3 -17.71 0.03 -1.85
N CYS A 4 -17.70 -1.31 -2.00
CA CYS A 4 -16.48 -2.09 -1.82
C CYS A 4 -15.39 -1.62 -2.79
N LEU A 5 -15.74 -1.41 -4.05
CA LEU A 5 -14.80 -1.00 -5.10
C LEU A 5 -14.15 0.34 -4.80
N THR A 6 -14.94 1.35 -4.40
CA THR A 6 -14.39 2.67 -4.07
C THR A 6 -13.40 2.62 -2.91
N HIS A 7 -13.59 1.70 -1.95
CA HIS A 7 -12.62 1.52 -0.87
C HIS A 7 -11.36 0.79 -1.32
N ILE A 8 -11.47 -0.19 -2.22
CA ILE A 8 -10.32 -0.90 -2.79
C ILE A 8 -9.50 0.08 -3.65
N GLU A 9 -10.14 0.89 -4.48
CA GLU A 9 -9.49 1.95 -5.26
C GLU A 9 -8.74 2.93 -4.37
N ALA A 10 -9.36 3.37 -3.27
CA ALA A 10 -8.69 4.24 -2.30
C ALA A 10 -7.45 3.56 -1.70
N VAL A 11 -7.55 2.26 -1.36
CA VAL A 11 -6.40 1.49 -0.87
C VAL A 11 -5.28 1.45 -1.92
N LEU A 12 -5.59 1.12 -3.17
CA LEU A 12 -4.60 1.07 -4.25
C LEU A 12 -3.93 2.43 -4.50
N ASN A 13 -4.70 3.52 -4.45
CA ASN A 13 -4.20 4.88 -4.68
C ASN A 13 -3.44 5.46 -3.48
N SER A 14 -3.61 4.90 -2.28
CA SER A 14 -2.84 5.26 -1.08
C SER A 14 -1.45 4.62 -1.01
N ARG A 15 -1.13 3.78 -1.98
CA ARG A 15 0.09 2.98 -2.00
C ARG A 15 1.35 3.85 -2.18
N PRO A 16 2.44 3.59 -1.43
CA PRO A 16 3.70 4.32 -1.60
C PRO A 16 4.38 3.98 -2.93
N LEU A 17 4.85 5.01 -3.63
CA LEU A 17 5.66 4.95 -4.84
C LEU A 17 7.13 5.20 -4.53
N THR A 18 7.41 6.30 -3.81
CA THR A 18 8.76 6.71 -3.41
C THR A 18 8.69 7.49 -2.10
N PRO A 19 9.70 7.42 -1.21
CA PRO A 19 9.80 8.35 -0.10
C PRO A 19 9.91 9.79 -0.61
N LEU A 20 9.35 10.75 0.15
CA LEU A 20 9.44 12.19 -0.15
C LEU A 20 10.71 12.83 0.40
N SER A 21 11.32 12.20 1.42
CA SER A 21 12.53 12.67 2.08
C SER A 21 13.58 11.56 2.14
N SER A 22 14.83 11.96 2.34
CA SER A 22 15.94 11.03 2.63
C SER A 22 16.11 10.80 4.13
N ASP A 23 15.37 11.50 4.99
CA ASP A 23 15.39 11.32 6.44
C ASP A 23 14.78 9.96 6.81
N PRO A 24 15.52 9.06 7.48
CA PRO A 24 15.00 7.76 7.92
C PRO A 24 13.84 7.87 8.93
N ASN A 25 13.63 9.02 9.57
CA ASN A 25 12.52 9.26 10.48
C ASN A 25 11.28 9.84 9.79
N ASP A 26 11.36 10.18 8.51
CA ASP A 26 10.22 10.66 7.72
C ASP A 26 9.55 9.50 6.98
N PHE A 27 8.37 9.10 7.47
CA PHE A 27 7.57 8.03 6.87
C PHE A 27 6.64 8.53 5.75
N SER A 28 6.77 9.79 5.32
CA SER A 28 5.97 10.33 4.23
C SER A 28 6.42 9.76 2.88
N ALA A 29 5.44 9.34 2.08
CA ALA A 29 5.67 8.77 0.77
C ALA A 29 4.78 9.43 -0.26
N LEU A 30 5.32 9.60 -1.45
CA LEU A 30 4.55 9.97 -2.63
C LEU A 30 3.66 8.79 -3.00
N THR A 31 2.39 9.06 -3.24
CA THR A 31 1.35 8.07 -3.56
C THR A 31 0.57 8.54 -4.80
N PRO A 32 -0.09 7.64 -5.55
CA PRO A 32 -0.95 8.05 -6.66
C PRO A 32 -2.01 9.09 -6.27
N PHE A 33 -2.54 9.03 -5.05
CA PHE A 33 -3.48 10.05 -4.55
C PHE A 33 -2.93 11.47 -4.59
N HIS A 34 -1.63 11.68 -4.40
CA HIS A 34 -1.05 13.02 -4.53
C HIS A 34 -1.28 13.62 -5.92
N PHE A 35 -1.32 12.79 -6.97
CA PHE A 35 -1.62 13.25 -8.33
C PHE A 35 -3.13 13.37 -8.58
N LEU A 36 -3.94 12.49 -8.01
CA LEU A 36 -5.39 12.48 -8.23
C LEU A 36 -6.12 13.62 -7.51
N ILE A 37 -5.69 13.97 -6.29
CA ILE A 37 -6.38 14.94 -5.42
C ILE A 37 -5.45 16.03 -4.86
N GLY A 38 -4.17 16.03 -5.21
CA GLY A 38 -3.19 17.02 -4.76
C GLY A 38 -2.66 16.81 -3.33
N ARG A 39 -3.07 15.73 -2.64
CA ARG A 39 -2.71 15.48 -1.24
C ARG A 39 -2.74 13.98 -0.90
N PRO A 40 -2.09 13.53 0.19
CA PRO A 40 -2.25 12.16 0.63
C PRO A 40 -3.68 11.92 1.10
N PHE A 41 -4.18 10.71 0.87
CA PHE A 41 -5.46 10.29 1.41
C PHE A 41 -5.29 9.90 2.89
N SER A 42 -5.84 10.72 3.78
CA SER A 42 -5.93 10.41 5.21
C SER A 42 -7.32 9.85 5.52
N SER A 43 -7.38 8.61 6.00
CA SER A 43 -8.61 8.02 6.51
C SER A 43 -8.54 7.88 8.02
N VAL A 44 -9.63 8.14 8.71
CA VAL A 44 -9.75 7.88 10.15
C VAL A 44 -9.43 6.40 10.41
N PRO A 45 -8.56 6.07 11.38
CA PRO A 45 -8.29 4.68 11.73
C PRO A 45 -9.60 4.03 12.19
N HIS A 46 -9.89 2.87 11.62
CA HIS A 46 -11.08 2.11 11.96
C HIS A 46 -10.70 0.95 12.89
N PRO A 47 -11.55 0.60 13.86
CA PRO A 47 -11.29 -0.56 14.70
C PRO A 47 -11.14 -1.82 13.85
N GLN A 48 -10.20 -2.69 14.24
CA GLN A 48 -10.07 -4.02 13.66
C GLN A 48 -11.36 -4.79 13.98
N LEU A 49 -12.05 -5.23 12.94
CA LEU A 49 -13.24 -6.05 13.14
C LEU A 49 -12.75 -7.47 13.39
N ALA A 50 -12.88 -7.96 14.62
CA ALA A 50 -12.74 -9.39 14.90
C ALA A 50 -13.81 -10.16 14.10
N GLU A 51 -13.60 -11.46 13.86
CA GLU A 51 -14.55 -12.36 13.16
C GLU A 51 -15.85 -12.56 13.95
N THR A 52 -16.54 -11.49 14.31
CA THR A 52 -17.84 -11.53 14.98
C THR A 52 -18.91 -11.81 13.93
N ASN A 53 -19.87 -12.67 14.28
CA ASN A 53 -21.01 -13.12 13.48
C ASN A 53 -21.50 -12.07 12.46
N ILE A 54 -21.00 -12.19 11.23
CA ILE A 54 -21.24 -11.30 10.08
C ILE A 54 -22.70 -11.44 9.59
N THR A 55 -23.41 -12.43 10.08
CA THR A 55 -24.70 -12.91 9.59
C THR A 55 -25.88 -11.96 9.81
N ARG A 56 -25.76 -10.87 10.60
CA ARG A 56 -26.92 -10.01 10.91
C ARG A 56 -26.78 -8.48 10.91
N LEU A 57 -25.63 -7.84 10.68
CA LEU A 57 -25.53 -6.37 10.79
C LEU A 57 -24.63 -5.67 9.75
N ASP A 58 -25.23 -4.64 9.13
CA ASP A 58 -24.65 -3.50 8.40
C ASP A 58 -23.72 -3.76 7.20
N ARG A 59 -24.23 -3.43 6.01
CA ARG A 59 -23.49 -3.34 4.74
C ARG A 59 -22.10 -2.69 4.89
N TRP A 60 -22.00 -1.67 5.75
CA TRP A 60 -20.75 -1.00 6.06
C TRP A 60 -19.69 -1.90 6.70
N LYS A 61 -20.05 -2.76 7.66
CA LYS A 61 -19.11 -3.70 8.31
C LYS A 61 -18.56 -4.70 7.30
N ARG A 62 -19.41 -5.18 6.38
CA ARG A 62 -18.99 -6.08 5.30
C ARG A 62 -18.00 -5.43 4.35
N ILE A 63 -18.26 -4.18 3.94
CA ILE A 63 -17.33 -3.40 3.11
C ILE A 63 -15.99 -3.23 3.84
N GLN A 64 -16.02 -2.95 5.14
CA GLN A 64 -14.83 -2.74 5.94
C GLN A 64 -13.99 -4.01 6.13
N LEU A 65 -14.63 -5.16 6.33
CA LEU A 65 -13.95 -6.46 6.39
C LEU A 65 -13.23 -6.77 5.07
N ILE A 66 -13.91 -6.58 3.93
CA ILE A 66 -13.31 -6.77 2.61
C ILE A 66 -12.10 -5.86 2.43
N ARG A 67 -12.21 -4.59 2.85
CA ARG A 67 -11.12 -3.62 2.81
C ARG A 67 -9.92 -4.05 3.67
N GLN A 68 -10.15 -4.46 4.91
CA GLN A 68 -9.10 -4.90 5.85
C GLN A 68 -8.39 -6.15 5.33
N HIS A 69 -9.14 -7.15 4.88
CA HIS A 69 -8.60 -8.37 4.30
C HIS A 69 -7.78 -8.08 3.03
N PHE A 70 -8.31 -7.25 2.13
CA PHE A 70 -7.58 -6.84 0.93
C PHE A 70 -6.28 -6.10 1.28
N TRP A 71 -6.32 -5.13 2.20
CA TRP A 71 -5.14 -4.38 2.62
C TRP A 71 -4.06 -5.28 3.21
N GLY A 72 -4.42 -6.22 4.10
CA GLY A 72 -3.46 -7.14 4.70
C GLY A 72 -2.71 -7.96 3.65
N ARG A 73 -3.45 -8.52 2.68
CA ARG A 73 -2.83 -9.25 1.56
C ARG A 73 -2.00 -8.34 0.66
N PHE A 74 -2.59 -7.21 0.26
CA PHE A 74 -1.95 -6.25 -0.65
C PHE A 74 -0.65 -5.73 -0.07
N HIS A 75 -0.61 -5.33 1.21
CA HIS A 75 0.61 -4.84 1.85
C HIS A 75 1.70 -5.92 1.91
N ASN A 76 1.35 -7.14 2.29
CA ASN A 76 2.31 -8.24 2.39
C ASN A 76 2.88 -8.65 1.03
N GLU A 77 2.02 -8.77 0.02
CA GLU A 77 2.44 -9.15 -1.33
C GLU A 77 3.16 -8.00 -2.03
N TYR A 78 2.70 -6.76 -1.88
CA TYR A 78 3.28 -5.61 -2.58
C TYR A 78 4.62 -5.15 -2.01
N THR A 79 4.80 -5.12 -0.69
CA THR A 79 6.09 -4.72 -0.08
C THR A 79 7.24 -5.57 -0.60
N SER A 80 6.97 -6.86 -0.87
CA SER A 80 7.94 -7.78 -1.50
C SER A 80 8.33 -7.35 -2.92
N LEU A 81 7.44 -6.68 -3.67
CA LEU A 81 7.71 -6.16 -5.01
C LEU A 81 8.47 -4.82 -5.00
N LEU A 82 8.24 -3.99 -3.97
CA LEU A 82 8.97 -2.71 -3.79
C LEU A 82 10.42 -2.90 -3.38
N GLN A 83 10.76 -4.03 -2.75
CA GLN A 83 12.14 -4.40 -2.49
C GLN A 83 12.84 -4.62 -3.84
N ALA A 84 13.40 -3.55 -4.38
CA ALA A 84 14.23 -3.62 -5.57
C ALA A 84 15.25 -4.73 -5.37
N LYS A 85 15.30 -5.65 -6.33
CA LYS A 85 16.35 -6.67 -6.48
C LYS A 85 17.70 -6.02 -6.82
N SER A 86 18.11 -5.02 -6.02
CA SER A 86 19.34 -4.22 -6.14
C SER A 86 20.59 -5.10 -6.20
N LYS A 87 20.58 -6.22 -5.46
CA LYS A 87 21.68 -7.19 -5.46
C LYS A 87 22.01 -7.71 -6.87
N TRP A 88 21.02 -7.88 -7.75
CA TRP A 88 21.23 -8.46 -9.07
C TRP A 88 21.79 -7.46 -10.09
N TYR A 89 21.33 -6.20 -10.05
CA TYR A 89 21.79 -5.15 -10.96
C TYR A 89 23.20 -4.65 -10.62
N LEU A 90 23.56 -4.52 -9.34
CA LEU A 90 24.93 -4.19 -8.92
C LEU A 90 25.96 -5.28 -9.29
N SER A 91 25.58 -6.56 -9.22
CA SER A 91 26.47 -7.68 -9.61
C SER A 91 26.84 -7.66 -11.10
N ARG A 92 25.96 -7.13 -11.96
CA ARG A 92 26.18 -7.11 -13.41
C ARG A 92 27.13 -5.97 -13.81
N ARG A 93 27.07 -4.83 -13.10
CA ARG A 93 27.96 -3.67 -13.33
C ARG A 93 29.40 -3.91 -12.84
N ARG A 94 29.60 -4.75 -11.82
CA ARG A 94 30.94 -5.12 -11.33
C ARG A 94 31.66 -6.11 -12.24
N ARG A 95 30.93 -6.98 -12.93
CA ARG A 95 31.51 -7.94 -13.88
C ARG A 95 31.94 -7.30 -15.20
N SER A 96 31.26 -6.25 -15.66
CA SER A 96 31.64 -5.53 -16.88
C SER A 96 32.87 -4.63 -16.72
N HIS A 97 33.24 -4.24 -15.49
CA HIS A 97 34.44 -3.45 -15.20
C HIS A 97 35.67 -4.30 -14.84
N ALA A 98 35.51 -5.60 -14.59
CA ALA A 98 36.60 -6.52 -14.24
C ALA A 98 37.14 -7.30 -15.46
N SER A 99 36.76 -6.90 -16.68
CA SER A 99 37.13 -7.57 -17.94
C SER A 99 37.67 -6.60 -19.00
N GLY A 100 38.20 -5.45 -18.57
CA GLY A 100 38.89 -4.46 -19.40
C GLY A 100 40.32 -4.25 -18.92
#